data_AF-F6G269-F1
#
_entry.id   AF-F6G269-F1
#
_cell.length_a   1.000
_cell.length_b   1.000
_cell.length_c   1.000
_cell.angle_alpha   90.00
_cell.angle_beta   90.00
_cell.angle_gamma   90.00
#
_symmetry.space_group_name_H-M   'P 1'
#
loop_
_entity.id
_entity.type
_entity.pdbx_description
1 polymer ?
#
loop_
_entity_poly.entity_id
_entity_poly.type
_entity_poly.pdbx_seq_one_letter_code
_entity_poly.pdbx_strand_id
1 'polypeptide(L)'
;MTETYAPFDAAAYLDSEETIAEFLAAAMEDPNPDVFLAALGAVARARGIAKVAADAGLGRESLYKAISPGAHPRYETVQKIVRALGVRLNVTPA
;
A
#
# COMPACT_ATOMS: atom_id res chain seq x y z
N MET A 1 -1.53 37.21 6.80
CA MET A 1 -2.04 36.36 5.71
C MET A 1 -2.25 34.98 6.28
N THR A 2 -3.44 34.41 6.10
CA THR A 2 -3.72 33.02 6.45
C THR A 2 -3.78 32.25 5.14
N GLU A 3 -2.73 31.50 4.82
CA GLU A 3 -2.73 30.61 3.66
C GLU A 3 -3.40 29.29 4.02
N THR A 4 -4.23 28.77 3.12
CA THR A 4 -4.95 27.50 3.28
C THR A 4 -4.32 26.47 2.36
N TYR A 5 -3.83 25.37 2.93
CA TYR A 5 -3.24 24.25 2.19
C TYR A 5 -4.20 23.06 2.17
N ALA A 6 -4.21 22.32 1.06
CA ALA A 6 -4.93 21.05 0.97
C ALA A 6 -4.17 19.95 1.74
N PRO A 7 -4.86 18.96 2.33
CA PRO A 7 -4.22 17.77 2.88
C PRO A 7 -3.44 17.02 1.79
N PHE A 8 -2.26 16.52 2.15
CA PHE A 8 -1.47 15.67 1.26
C PHE A 8 -2.16 14.30 1.06
N ASP A 9 -2.31 13.86 -0.18
CA ASP A 9 -2.72 12.50 -0.53
C ASP A 9 -1.69 11.86 -1.46
N ALA A 10 -0.94 10.89 -0.93
CA ALA A 10 0.07 10.15 -1.70
C ALA A 10 -0.52 9.48 -2.95
N ALA A 11 -1.79 9.03 -2.90
CA ALA A 11 -2.43 8.34 -4.02
C ALA A 11 -2.49 9.18 -5.30
N ALA A 12 -2.48 10.51 -5.18
CA ALA A 12 -2.49 11.44 -6.31
C ALA A 12 -1.16 11.46 -7.11
N TYR A 13 -0.08 10.90 -6.55
CA TYR A 13 1.27 10.92 -7.13
C TYR A 13 1.79 9.51 -7.48
N LEU A 14 0.98 8.46 -7.29
CA LEU A 14 1.33 7.07 -7.56
C LEU A 14 0.90 6.67 -8.98
N ASP A 15 1.45 7.35 -9.97
CA ASP A 15 1.04 7.28 -11.38
C ASP A 15 1.91 6.37 -12.26
N SER A 16 3.05 5.90 -11.73
CA SER A 16 3.96 4.99 -12.43
C SER A 16 4.31 3.76 -11.59
N GLU A 17 4.63 2.66 -12.26
CA GLU A 17 5.06 1.41 -11.62
C GLU A 17 6.36 1.59 -10.82
N GLU A 18 7.27 2.44 -11.32
CA GLU A 18 8.53 2.77 -10.65
C GLU A 18 8.29 3.58 -9.37
N THR A 19 7.46 4.63 -9.45
CA THR A 19 7.09 5.44 -8.26
C THR A 19 6.41 4.58 -7.20
N ILE A 20 5.54 3.66 -7.59
CA ILE A 20 4.87 2.74 -6.67
C ILE A 20 5.86 1.80 -5.98
N ALA A 21 6.82 1.24 -6.73
CA ALA A 21 7.83 0.35 -6.18
C ALA A 21 8.72 1.09 -5.17
N GLU A 22 9.23 2.27 -5.53
CA GLU A 22 10.06 3.11 -4.67
C GLU A 22 9.29 3.58 -3.42
N PHE A 23 8.04 3.99 -3.58
CA PHE A 23 7.18 4.40 -2.46
C PHE A 23 6.96 3.26 -1.46
N LEU A 24 6.68 2.04 -1.94
CA LEU A 24 6.51 0.88 -1.09
C LEU A 24 7.83 0.43 -0.45
N ALA A 25 8.94 0.52 -1.17
CA ALA A 25 10.27 0.20 -0.63
C ALA A 25 10.65 1.16 0.51
N ALA A 26 10.50 2.47 0.30
CA ALA A 26 10.73 3.48 1.33
C ALA A 26 9.83 3.25 2.56
N ALA A 27 8.56 2.87 2.36
CA ALA A 27 7.65 2.57 3.46
C ALA A 27 8.05 1.31 4.26
N MET A 28 8.78 0.35 3.65
CA MET A 28 9.29 -0.84 4.35
C MET A 28 10.51 -0.55 5.23
N GLU A 29 11.22 0.57 5.00
CA GLU A 29 12.37 0.96 5.82
C GLU A 29 11.96 1.49 7.20
N ASP A 30 10.70 1.91 7.35
CA ASP A 30 10.19 2.41 8.62
C ASP A 30 9.99 1.27 9.63
N PRO A 31 10.47 1.41 10.89
CA PRO A 31 10.28 0.40 11.92
C PRO A 31 8.81 0.19 12.33
N ASN A 32 7.92 1.14 12.01
CA ASN A 32 6.49 1.02 12.26
C ASN A 32 5.79 0.30 11.09
N PRO A 33 5.26 -0.92 11.28
CA PRO A 33 4.62 -1.67 10.21
C PRO A 33 3.37 -0.99 9.63
N ASP A 34 2.71 -0.11 10.40
CA ASP A 34 1.54 0.63 9.93
C ASP A 34 1.88 1.57 8.76
N VAL A 35 3.13 2.01 8.63
CA VAL A 35 3.58 2.84 7.52
C VAL A 35 3.51 2.06 6.21
N PHE A 36 4.01 0.83 6.20
CA PHE A 36 3.91 -0.05 5.04
C PHE A 36 2.45 -0.42 4.72
N LEU A 37 1.62 -0.68 5.73
CA LEU A 37 0.19 -0.96 5.53
C LEU A 37 -0.55 0.24 4.93
N ALA A 38 -0.30 1.44 5.43
CA ALA A 38 -0.86 2.67 4.89
C ALA A 38 -0.42 2.92 3.44
N ALA A 39 0.85 2.62 3.12
CA ALA A 39 1.38 2.73 1.76
C ALA A 39 0.70 1.75 0.80
N LEU A 40 0.52 0.48 1.19
CA LEU A 40 -0.28 -0.50 0.42
C LEU A 40 -1.70 0.03 0.15
N GLY A 41 -2.31 0.69 1.14
CA GLY A 41 -3.62 1.32 0.99
C GLY A 41 -3.63 2.51 0.04
N ALA A 42 -2.62 3.37 0.06
CA ALA A 42 -2.48 4.47 -0.88
C ALA A 42 -2.34 3.96 -2.32
N VAL A 43 -1.49 2.96 -2.56
CA VAL A 43 -1.33 2.34 -3.88
C VAL A 43 -2.61 1.65 -4.31
N ALA A 44 -3.27 0.92 -3.42
CA ALA A 44 -4.55 0.29 -3.73
C ALA A 44 -5.59 1.33 -4.16
N ARG A 45 -5.65 2.50 -3.48
CA ARG A 45 -6.56 3.61 -3.84
C ARG A 45 -6.21 4.16 -5.22
N ALA A 46 -4.94 4.39 -5.51
CA ALA A 46 -4.49 4.86 -6.82
C ALA A 46 -4.87 3.89 -7.97
N ARG A 47 -4.79 2.57 -7.75
CA ARG A 47 -5.17 1.55 -8.74
C ARG A 47 -6.66 1.17 -8.75
N GLY A 48 -7.42 1.62 -7.76
CA GLY A 48 -8.81 1.25 -7.51
C GLY A 48 -8.95 0.00 -6.63
N ILE A 49 -9.47 0.19 -5.40
CA ILE A 49 -9.62 -0.86 -4.37
C ILE A 49 -10.36 -2.10 -4.87
N ALA A 50 -11.42 -1.91 -5.65
CA ALA A 50 -12.26 -3.03 -6.10
C ALA A 50 -11.48 -3.99 -7.01
N LYS A 51 -10.66 -3.42 -7.91
CA LYS A 51 -9.79 -4.17 -8.79
C LYS A 51 -8.72 -4.91 -8.00
N VAL A 52 -8.03 -4.20 -7.09
CA VAL A 52 -6.98 -4.80 -6.25
C VAL A 52 -7.51 -5.93 -5.38
N ALA A 53 -8.68 -5.76 -4.77
CA ALA A 53 -9.30 -6.80 -3.97
C ALA A 53 -9.61 -8.06 -4.80
N ALA A 54 -10.18 -7.88 -6.00
CA ALA A 54 -10.46 -8.98 -6.92
C ALA A 54 -9.17 -9.68 -7.38
N ASP A 55 -8.15 -8.91 -7.79
CA ASP A 55 -6.86 -9.43 -8.26
C ASP A 55 -6.09 -10.15 -7.12
N ALA A 56 -6.31 -9.75 -5.86
CA ALA A 56 -5.76 -10.41 -4.67
C ALA A 56 -6.57 -11.64 -4.20
N GLY A 57 -7.74 -11.90 -4.78
CA GLY A 57 -8.67 -12.93 -4.30
C GLY A 57 -9.24 -12.63 -2.91
N LEU A 58 -9.43 -11.35 -2.59
CA LEU A 58 -9.97 -10.86 -1.31
C LEU A 58 -11.29 -10.12 -1.52
N GLY A 59 -12.16 -10.14 -0.51
CA GLY A 59 -13.26 -9.18 -0.45
C GLY A 59 -12.74 -7.76 -0.17
N ARG A 60 -13.45 -6.72 -0.64
CA ARG A 60 -13.06 -5.31 -0.37
C ARG A 60 -12.90 -5.02 1.13
N GLU A 61 -13.83 -5.51 1.95
CA GLU A 61 -13.76 -5.36 3.40
C GLU A 61 -12.56 -6.09 4.01
N SER A 62 -12.26 -7.29 3.51
CA SER A 62 -11.08 -8.05 3.93
C SER A 62 -9.78 -7.34 3.56
N LEU A 63 -9.71 -6.73 2.36
CA LEU A 63 -8.59 -5.89 1.96
C LEU A 63 -8.42 -4.72 2.92
N TYR A 64 -9.48 -3.95 3.19
CA TYR A 64 -9.43 -2.83 4.14
C TYR A 64 -8.92 -3.27 5.52
N LYS A 65 -9.50 -4.34 6.09
CA LYS A 65 -9.08 -4.87 7.39
C LYS A 65 -7.61 -5.29 7.41
N ALA A 66 -7.07 -5.79 6.29
CA ALA A 66 -5.69 -6.24 6.20
C ALA A 66 -4.66 -5.09 6.17
N ILE A 67 -5.07 -3.88 5.76
CA ILE A 67 -4.20 -2.69 5.62
C ILE A 67 -4.57 -1.56 6.57
N SER A 68 -5.51 -1.79 7.49
CA SER A 68 -5.86 -0.82 8.54
C SER A 68 -4.71 -0.62 9.52
N PRO A 69 -4.60 0.57 10.14
CA PRO A 69 -3.66 0.77 11.26
C PRO A 69 -3.86 -0.27 12.37
N GLY A 70 -2.76 -0.81 12.89
CA GLY A 70 -2.75 -1.86 13.90
C GLY A 70 -3.15 -3.25 13.40
N ALA A 71 -3.30 -3.45 12.09
CA ALA A 71 -3.61 -4.77 11.54
C ALA A 71 -2.39 -5.70 11.61
N HIS A 72 -2.66 -7.00 11.76
CA HIS A 72 -1.64 -8.04 11.71
C HIS A 72 -1.95 -9.02 10.56
N PRO A 73 -1.85 -8.58 9.30
CA PRO A 73 -2.08 -9.46 8.17
C PRO A 73 -1.07 -10.61 8.18
N ARG A 74 -1.56 -11.83 7.94
CA ARG A 74 -0.66 -12.96 7.72
C ARG A 74 0.18 -12.70 6.47
N TYR A 75 1.39 -13.26 6.45
CA TYR A 75 2.30 -13.12 5.30
C TYR A 75 1.64 -13.51 3.97
N GLU A 76 0.81 -14.56 3.94
CA GLU A 76 0.03 -14.95 2.76
C GLU A 76 -0.87 -13.81 2.22
N THR A 77 -1.46 -13.01 3.11
CA THR A 77 -2.31 -11.87 2.74
C THR A 77 -1.45 -10.76 2.16
N VAL A 78 -0.30 -10.46 2.78
CA VAL A 78 0.66 -9.49 2.25
C VAL A 78 1.11 -9.90 0.85
N GLN A 79 1.49 -11.16 0.64
CA GLN A 79 1.89 -11.69 -0.67
C GLN A 79 0.80 -11.54 -1.74
N LYS A 80 -0.46 -11.81 -1.39
CA LYS A 80 -1.60 -11.61 -2.32
C LYS A 80 -1.75 -10.14 -2.70
N ILE A 81 -1.67 -9.23 -1.73
CA ILE A 81 -1.83 -7.79 -1.96
C ILE A 81 -0.68 -7.27 -2.82
N VAL A 82 0.58 -7.51 -2.47
CA VAL A 82 1.74 -7.00 -3.24
C VAL A 82 1.73 -7.50 -4.69
N ARG A 83 1.33 -8.76 -4.93
CA ARG A 83 1.15 -9.31 -6.28
C ARG A 83 0.02 -8.62 -7.05
N ALA A 84 -1.12 -8.39 -6.41
CA ALA A 84 -2.24 -7.67 -7.01
C ALA A 84 -1.90 -6.20 -7.33
N LEU A 85 -0.97 -5.62 -6.57
CA LEU A 85 -0.40 -4.30 -6.84
C LEU A 85 0.73 -4.32 -7.88
N GLY A 86 1.05 -5.46 -8.50
CA GLY A 86 2.06 -5.55 -9.55
C GLY A 86 3.52 -5.51 -9.07
N VAL A 87 3.75 -5.56 -7.75
CA VAL A 87 5.09 -5.45 -7.16
C VAL A 87 5.57 -6.77 -6.54
N ARG A 88 6.86 -6.85 -6.24
CA ARG A 88 7.51 -8.01 -5.60
C ARG A 88 8.35 -7.54 -4.42
N LEU A 89 8.26 -8.27 -3.30
CA LEU A 89 9.17 -8.08 -2.17
C LEU A 89 10.51 -8.71 -2.49
N ASN A 90 11.61 -8.04 -2.13
CA ASN A 90 12.97 -8.54 -2.21
C ASN A 90 13.57 -8.67 -0.80
N VAL A 91 14.64 -9.46 -0.69
CA VAL A 91 15.43 -9.58 0.55
C VAL A 91 16.86 -9.21 0.19
N THR A 92 17.41 -8.23 0.90
CA THR A 92 18.78 -7.74 0.72
C THR A 92 19.61 -8.04 1.98
N PRO A 93 20.94 -8.11 1.87
CA PRO A 93 21.81 -8.09 3.04
C PRO A 93 21.53 -6.87 3.92
N ALA A 94 21.71 -7.04 5.23
CA ALA A 94 21.64 -5.96 6.21
C ALA A 94 22.90 -5.10 6.19
#